data_AF-Q7V702-F1
#
_entry.id   AF-Q7V702-F1
#
_cell.length_a   1.000
_cell.length_b   1.000
_cell.length_c   1.000
_cell.angle_alpha   90.00
_cell.angle_beta   90.00
_cell.angle_gamma   90.00
#
_symmetry.space_group_name_H-M   'P 1'
#
loop_
_entity.id
_entity.type
_entity.pdbx_description
1 polymer ?
#
loop_
_entity_poly.entity_id
_entity_poly.type
_entity_poly.pdbx_seq_one_letter_code
_entity_poly.pdbx_strand_id
1 'polypeptide(L)' 'MPNQQRLRARLLEFLKFRVLAAQEEFFTPWQSKAGIDCIKLRAWLSDVWPEALALDDDQLKQVLDQARWLYVN' A
#
# COMPACT_ATOMS: atom_id res chain seq x y z
N MET A 1 9.87 3.64 -16.63
CA MET A 1 8.75 3.18 -17.46
C MET A 1 7.46 3.85 -16.99
N PRO A 2 6.71 4.57 -17.84
CA PRO A 2 5.52 5.35 -17.43
C PRO A 2 4.38 4.51 -16.82
N ASN A 3 4.37 3.19 -17.05
CA ASN A 3 3.37 2.29 -16.46
C ASN A 3 3.47 2.14 -14.94
N GLN A 4 4.68 2.17 -14.36
CA GLN A 4 4.85 1.96 -12.91
C GLN A 4 4.38 3.16 -12.09
N GLN A 5 4.63 4.39 -12.55
CA GLN A 5 4.12 5.60 -11.88
C GLN A 5 2.58 5.65 -11.87
N ARG A 6 1.95 5.29 -12.99
CA ARG A 6 0.49 5.18 -13.07
C ARG A 6 -0.04 4.11 -12.12
N LEU A 7 0.63 2.96 -12.03
CA LEU A 7 0.22 1.88 -11.13
C LEU A 7 0.33 2.28 -9.65
N ARG A 8 1.40 2.99 -9.26
CA ARG A 8 1.54 3.55 -7.91
C ARG A 8 0.43 4.57 -7.59
N ALA A 9 0.11 5.45 -8.54
CA ALA A 9 -0.98 6.43 -8.37
C ALA A 9 -2.34 5.75 -8.18
N ARG A 10 -2.66 4.76 -9.03
CA ARG A 10 -3.86 3.93 -8.85
C ARG A 10 -3.82 3.23 -7.49
N LEU A 11 -2.64 2.79 -7.02
CA LEU A 11 -2.51 2.16 -5.71
C LEU A 11 -2.85 3.09 -4.56
N LEU A 12 -2.40 4.33 -4.60
CA LEU A 12 -2.80 5.36 -3.65
C LEU A 12 -4.32 5.59 -3.67
N GLU A 13 -4.91 5.72 -4.85
CA GLU A 13 -6.36 5.93 -4.98
C GLU A 13 -7.18 4.76 -4.43
N PHE A 14 -6.73 3.52 -4.66
CA PHE A 14 -7.35 2.33 -4.10
C PHE A 14 -7.24 2.28 -2.58
N LEU A 15 -6.10 2.70 -2.02
CA LEU A 15 -5.89 2.72 -0.57
C LEU A 15 -6.67 3.86 0.10
N LYS A 16 -6.93 4.98 -0.59
CA LYS A 16 -7.56 6.19 -0.06
C LYS A 16 -8.74 5.93 0.87
N PHE A 17 -9.80 5.29 0.39
CA PHE A 17 -11.01 5.09 1.20
C PHE A 17 -10.80 4.11 2.36
N ARG A 18 -9.91 3.13 2.20
CA ARG A 18 -9.58 2.15 3.25
C ARG A 18 -8.78 2.82 4.37
N VAL A 19 -7.81 3.64 4.00
CA VAL A 19 -7.00 4.42 4.94
C VAL A 19 -7.84 5.49 5.61
N LEU A 20 -8.69 6.22 4.89
CA LEU A 20 -9.57 7.22 5.51
C LEU A 20 -10.58 6.60 6.49
N ALA A 21 -11.03 5.36 6.23
CA ALA A 21 -11.98 4.67 7.10
C ALA A 21 -11.32 4.10 8.37
N ALA A 22 -10.11 3.53 8.27
CA ALA A 22 -9.44 2.85 9.38
C ALA A 22 -8.26 3.65 9.98
N GLN A 23 -7.89 4.79 9.39
CA GLN A 23 -6.83 5.68 9.85
C GLN A 23 -5.51 4.92 10.11
N GLU A 24 -4.84 5.19 11.23
CA GLU A 24 -3.61 4.48 11.62
C GLU A 24 -3.81 2.96 11.74
N GLU A 25 -5.00 2.50 12.14
CA GLU A 25 -5.30 1.07 12.32
C GLU A 25 -5.23 0.31 10.98
N PHE A 26 -5.39 1.01 9.85
CA PHE A 26 -5.18 0.41 8.54
C PHE A 26 -3.77 -0.17 8.40
N PHE A 27 -2.75 0.44 9.00
CA PHE A 27 -1.34 0.06 8.80
C PHE A 27 -0.85 -1.03 9.75
N THR A 28 -1.54 -1.24 10.88
CA THR A 28 -1.14 -2.21 11.91
C THR A 28 -0.93 -3.64 11.40
N PRO A 29 -1.80 -4.21 10.52
CA PRO A 29 -1.67 -5.62 10.10
C PRO A 29 -0.40 -5.93 9.31
N TRP A 30 0.16 -4.91 8.63
CA TRP A 30 1.38 -5.02 7.82
C TRP A 30 2.62 -4.49 8.56
N GLN A 31 2.54 -4.12 9.83
CA GLN A 31 3.73 -3.76 10.61
C GLN A 31 4.42 -5.01 11.17
N SER A 32 5.75 -5.02 11.10
CA SER A 32 6.63 -6.01 11.70
C SER A 32 7.74 -5.33 12.52
N LYS A 33 8.50 -6.13 13.28
CA LYS A 33 9.67 -5.64 14.03
C LYS A 33 10.74 -4.98 13.15
N ALA A 34 10.76 -5.27 11.85
CA ALA A 34 11.73 -4.74 10.89
C ALA A 34 11.12 -3.71 9.92
N GLY A 35 9.90 -3.21 10.19
CA GLY A 35 9.16 -2.30 9.31
C GLY A 35 7.99 -2.99 8.61
N ILE A 36 7.64 -2.56 7.39
CA ILE A 36 6.48 -3.10 6.67
C ILE A 36 6.73 -4.54 6.20
N ASP A 37 5.83 -5.45 6.59
CA ASP A 37 5.72 -6.84 6.17
C ASP A 37 5.11 -6.92 4.76
N CYS A 38 5.98 -6.85 3.76
CA CYS A 38 5.57 -6.94 2.35
C CYS A 38 4.96 -8.30 1.99
N ILE A 39 5.30 -9.38 2.70
CA ILE A 39 4.73 -10.71 2.41
C ILE A 39 3.23 -10.69 2.72
N LYS A 40 2.84 -10.19 3.90
CA LYS A 40 1.42 -10.04 4.27
C LYS A 40 0.68 -9.06 3.36
N LEU A 41 1.30 -7.93 3.05
CA LEU A 41 0.71 -6.94 2.16
C LEU A 41 0.45 -7.53 0.77
N ARG A 42 1.41 -8.25 0.20
CA ARG A 42 1.25 -8.89 -1.12
C ARG A 42 0.21 -9.99 -1.10
N ALA A 43 0.14 -10.78 -0.04
CA ALA A 43 -0.92 -11.78 0.11
C ALA A 43 -2.31 -11.13 0.08
N TRP A 44 -2.49 -10.04 0.84
CA TRP A 44 -3.74 -9.27 0.81
C TRP A 44 -4.02 -8.65 -0.57
N LEU A 45 -3.02 -8.01 -1.19
CA LEU A 45 -3.17 -7.44 -2.55
C LEU A 45 -3.49 -8.51 -3.59
N SER A 46 -3.00 -9.74 -3.44
CA SER A 46 -3.32 -10.82 -4.37
C SER A 46 -4.80 -11.21 -4.35
N ASP A 47 -5.49 -10.98 -3.24
CA ASP A 47 -6.91 -11.26 -3.09
C ASP A 47 -7.76 -10.10 -3.61
N VAL A 48 -7.43 -8.86 -3.23
CA VAL A 48 -8.28 -7.69 -3.51
C VAL A 48 -7.91 -6.94 -4.78
N TRP A 49 -6.65 -7.00 -5.22
CA TRP A 49 -6.18 -6.33 -6.44
C TRP A 49 -4.82 -6.85 -6.96
N PRO A 50 -4.84 -7.92 -7.76
CA PRO A 50 -3.63 -8.58 -8.25
C PRO A 50 -2.71 -7.71 -9.12
N GLU A 51 -3.24 -6.69 -9.83
CA GLU A 51 -2.42 -5.83 -10.70
C GLU A 51 -1.36 -5.05 -9.89
N ALA A 52 -1.63 -4.75 -8.62
CA ALA A 52 -0.68 -4.06 -7.75
C ALA A 52 0.59 -4.90 -7.48
N LEU A 53 0.53 -6.22 -7.67
CA LEU A 53 1.68 -7.12 -7.47
C LEU A 53 2.79 -6.94 -8.53
N ALA A 54 2.52 -6.19 -9.60
CA ALA A 54 3.54 -5.79 -10.56
C ALA A 54 4.52 -4.73 -9.98
N LEU A 55 4.19 -4.14 -8.82
CA LEU A 55 5.11 -3.32 -8.04
C LEU A 55 6.03 -4.22 -7.20
N ASP A 56 7.29 -3.82 -7.09
CA ASP A 56 8.23 -4.44 -6.16
C ASP A 56 7.98 -3.97 -4.71
N ASP A 57 8.65 -4.61 -3.76
CA ASP A 57 8.42 -4.36 -2.33
C ASP A 57 8.80 -2.94 -1.89
N ASP A 58 9.83 -2.33 -2.50
CA ASP A 58 10.22 -0.95 -2.20
C ASP A 58 9.14 0.02 -2.69
N GLN A 59 8.59 -0.22 -3.87
CA GLN A 59 7.50 0.57 -4.43
C GLN A 59 6.22 0.46 -3.60
N LEU A 60 5.89 -0.73 -3.12
CA LEU A 60 4.73 -0.94 -2.24
C LEU A 60 4.91 -0.20 -0.90
N LYS A 61 6.11 -0.22 -0.33
CA LYS A 61 6.44 0.54 0.89
C LYS A 61 6.28 2.04 0.67
N GLN A 62 6.88 2.58 -0.39
CA GLN A 62 6.76 4.00 -0.74
C GLN A 62 5.30 4.43 -0.88
N VAL A 63 4.45 3.60 -1.51
CA VAL A 63 3.03 3.91 -1.65
C VAL A 63 2.30 3.87 -0.31
N LEU A 64 2.61 2.92 0.58
CA LEU A 64 2.03 2.88 1.92
C LEU A 64 2.45 4.08 2.77
N ASP A 65 3.74 4.44 2.77
CA ASP A 65 4.24 5.61 3.49
C ASP A 65 3.60 6.90 2.95
N GLN A 66 3.47 7.01 1.64
CA GLN A 66 2.79 8.14 1.00
C GLN A 66 1.29 8.17 1.35
N ALA A 67 0.60 7.03 1.36
CA ALA A 67 -0.80 6.96 1.76
C ALA A 67 -1.00 7.37 3.22
N ARG A 68 -0.10 6.95 4.11
CA ARG A 68 -0.12 7.32 5.53
C ARG A 68 0.03 8.83 5.71
N TRP A 69 1.04 9.42 5.06
CA TRP A 69 1.26 10.87 5.10
C TRP A 69 0.08 11.66 4.47
N LEU A 70 -0.53 11.18 3.39
CA LEU A 70 -1.62 11.90 2.73
C LEU A 70 -2.95 11.83 3.48
N TYR A 71 -3.25 10.71 4.14
CA TYR A 71 -4.61 10.41 4.60
C TYR A 71 -4.78 10.30 6.11
N VAL A 72 -3.68 10.25 6.87
CA VAL A 72 -3.68 10.06 8.33
C VAL A 72 -2.96 11.19 9.08
N ASN A 73 -2.50 12.22 8.36
CA ASN A 73 -1.97 13.44 8.98
C ASN A 73 -2.96 14.10 9.93
#